data_AF-A0A944H5Y1-F1
#
_entry.id   AF-A0A944H5Y1-F1
#
_cell.length_a   1.000
_cell.length_b   1.000
_cell.length_c   1.000
_cell.angle_alpha   90.00
_cell.angle_beta   90.00
_cell.angle_gamma   90.00
#
_symmetry.space_group_name_H-M   'P 1'
#
loop_
_entity.id
_entity.type
_entity.pdbx_description
1 polymer ?
#
loop_
_entity_poly.entity_id
_entity_poly.type
_entity_poly.pdbx_seq_one_letter_code
_entity_poly.pdbx_strand_id
1 'polypeptide(L)'
;PLRVKIPKTFTKKEIQQIDILKQQIKDLEKNQANPEDATKITELQNQVTELQNQVTELEKQVAQKTAEKQQAEKKLSDSEKAKNEALAELAKTVKDLDSANKVNKTQKDTIDSQKNTIDDLKNQVQTEKDKSSQLESQKNKADEEINQKNQQIQALKDQVAYLKANQRDPEEIKKLENEITELENQIKQDKKDAENLANQLAESKENEKKAKEDVEKAKQETVDTQGKLDTANKENEAKQQKIDELNKELKAIEKEKERLEAENEELKQELEAKNNVNKAPQVVNIKYTSRDVNSIASGDAVTVYGTIQDEDIDNVKWKLFEGEEWNNRVLAEGTGQFPGYTYQTGGNQGGRLYLNLEAIDKNNNKTTVNLINERIQ
;
A
#
# COMPACT_ATOMS: atom_id res chain seq x y z
N PRO A 1 19.95 10.84 10.41
CA PRO A 1 20.35 11.20 11.80
C PRO A 1 19.72 12.52 12.22
N LEU A 2 18.48 12.46 12.70
CA LEU A 2 17.83 13.60 13.34
C LEU A 2 18.57 13.85 14.67
N ARG A 3 19.38 14.91 14.71
CA ARG A 3 19.93 15.40 15.98
C ARG A 3 18.74 15.85 16.82
N VAL A 4 18.30 15.01 17.73
CA VAL A 4 17.35 15.38 18.78
C VAL A 4 18.02 16.51 19.57
N LYS A 5 17.60 17.75 19.30
CA LYS A 5 17.82 18.85 20.24
C LYS A 5 17.05 18.45 21.49
N ILE A 6 17.76 17.84 22.44
CA ILE A 6 17.28 17.71 23.81
C ILE A 6 16.89 19.14 24.21
N PRO A 7 15.63 19.41 24.59
CA PRO A 7 15.24 20.72 25.07
C PRO A 7 16.06 21.02 26.33
N LYS A 8 17.15 21.76 26.17
CA LYS A 8 17.75 22.49 27.26
C LYS A 8 16.71 23.52 27.66
N THR A 9 16.14 23.33 28.84
CA THR A 9 15.55 24.32 29.75
C THR A 9 14.11 23.99 30.15
N PHE A 10 13.95 23.16 31.17
CA PHE A 10 13.18 23.51 32.36
C PHE A 10 14.07 23.12 33.53
N THR A 11 14.41 24.04 34.41
CA THR A 11 13.58 24.48 35.54
C THR A 11 13.97 25.90 35.95
N LYS A 12 14.23 26.82 35.01
CA LYS A 12 14.75 28.15 35.37
C LYS A 12 13.88 28.82 36.46
N LYS A 13 12.55 28.67 36.42
CA LYS A 13 11.62 29.24 37.42
C LYS A 13 11.43 28.43 38.71
N GLU A 14 11.32 27.11 38.72
CA GLU A 14 11.24 26.31 39.97
C GLU A 14 12.60 26.24 40.68
N ILE A 15 13.70 26.13 39.93
CA ILE A 15 15.05 26.36 40.47
C ILE A 15 15.14 27.79 40.97
N GLN A 16 14.66 28.81 40.23
CA GLN A 16 14.60 30.19 40.76
C GLN A 16 13.69 30.30 41.99
N GLN A 17 12.57 29.60 42.07
CA GLN A 17 11.65 29.63 43.22
C GLN A 17 12.32 28.97 44.43
N ILE A 18 12.97 27.82 44.22
CA ILE A 18 13.83 27.16 45.22
C ILE A 18 14.96 28.10 45.65
N ASP A 19 15.60 28.82 44.73
CA ASP A 19 16.67 29.77 45.02
C ASP A 19 16.17 31.00 45.78
N ILE A 20 14.98 31.52 45.42
CA ILE A 20 14.28 32.62 46.11
C ILE A 20 13.89 32.19 47.52
N LEU A 21 13.28 31.00 47.68
CA LEU A 21 12.89 30.45 48.98
C LEU A 21 14.10 30.15 49.86
N LYS A 22 15.18 29.60 49.29
CA LYS A 22 16.48 29.43 49.98
C LYS A 22 17.05 30.77 50.44
N GLN A 23 16.92 31.82 49.63
CA GLN A 23 17.37 33.16 49.98
C GLN A 23 16.52 33.76 51.11
N GLN A 24 15.20 33.60 51.08
CA GLN A 24 14.29 34.01 52.16
C GLN A 24 14.58 33.29 53.48
N ILE A 25 14.83 31.98 53.44
CA ILE A 25 15.28 31.20 54.60
C ILE A 25 16.56 31.80 55.18
N LYS A 26 17.54 32.11 54.32
CA LYS A 26 18.85 32.68 54.71
C LYS A 26 18.73 34.07 55.33
N ASP A 27 17.77 34.87 54.87
CA ASP A 27 17.51 36.21 55.40
C ASP A 27 16.74 36.16 56.73
N LEU A 28 15.80 35.21 56.90
CA LEU A 28 15.11 34.95 58.18
C LEU A 28 16.07 34.36 59.23
N GLU A 29 16.97 33.45 58.84
CA GLU A 29 18.01 32.87 59.71
C GLU A 29 18.99 33.92 60.26
N LYS A 30 19.15 35.08 59.61
CA LYS A 30 19.97 36.20 60.10
C LYS A 30 19.30 37.03 61.21
N ASN A 31 17.98 36.97 61.35
CA ASN A 31 17.18 37.78 62.28
C ASN A 31 16.75 36.99 63.54
N GLN A 32 17.52 35.96 63.94
CA GLN A 32 17.22 34.96 64.99
C GLN A 32 16.97 35.50 66.42
N ALA A 33 15.85 36.21 66.63
CA ALA A 33 15.36 36.57 67.95
C ALA A 33 13.85 36.32 68.15
N ASN A 34 13.08 35.96 67.11
CA ASN A 34 11.63 35.78 67.18
C ASN A 34 11.18 34.34 66.84
N PRO A 35 10.41 33.64 67.70
CA PRO A 35 9.87 32.30 67.43
C PRO A 35 8.93 32.19 66.21
N GLU A 36 8.29 33.28 65.77
CA GLU A 36 7.49 33.27 64.51
C GLU A 36 8.36 33.05 63.27
N ASP A 37 9.57 33.63 63.25
CA ASP A 37 10.50 33.48 62.11
C ASP A 37 11.02 32.04 62.01
N ALA A 38 11.22 31.35 63.13
CA ALA A 38 11.61 29.93 63.17
C ALA A 38 10.51 29.00 62.60
N THR A 39 9.24 29.32 62.86
CA THR A 39 8.10 28.56 62.32
C THR A 39 8.00 28.75 60.80
N LYS A 40 8.17 29.99 60.33
CA LYS A 40 8.14 30.33 58.91
C LYS A 40 9.33 29.74 58.13
N ILE A 41 10.52 29.70 58.73
CA ILE A 41 11.68 28.99 58.16
C ILE A 41 11.36 27.51 57.94
N THR A 42 10.75 26.84 58.94
CA THR A 42 10.39 25.42 58.84
C THR A 42 9.37 25.17 57.73
N GLU A 43 8.39 26.05 57.59
CA GLU A 43 7.36 25.97 56.55
C GLU A 43 7.93 26.16 55.14
N LEU A 44 8.84 27.13 54.97
CA LEU A 44 9.57 27.35 53.71
C LEU A 44 10.51 26.19 53.38
N GLN A 45 11.19 25.59 54.37
CA GLN A 45 12.04 24.41 54.17
C GLN A 45 11.24 23.19 53.71
N ASN A 46 10.03 23.01 54.26
CA ASN A 46 9.11 21.96 53.82
C ASN A 46 8.66 22.19 52.38
N GLN A 47 8.30 23.43 52.01
CA GLN A 47 7.96 23.78 50.62
C GLN A 47 9.11 23.55 49.64
N VAL A 48 10.35 23.91 50.01
CA VAL A 48 11.53 23.65 49.19
C VAL A 48 11.73 22.16 48.98
N THR A 49 11.58 21.35 50.04
CA THR A 49 11.73 19.89 49.96
C THR A 49 10.66 19.27 49.07
N GLU A 50 9.40 19.69 49.23
CA GLU A 50 8.27 19.26 48.39
C GLU A 50 8.53 19.56 46.91
N LEU A 51 8.93 20.80 46.59
CA LEU A 51 9.25 21.22 45.22
C LEU A 51 10.45 20.45 44.64
N GLN A 52 11.49 20.18 45.44
CA GLN A 52 12.65 19.39 45.00
C GLN A 52 12.26 17.95 44.66
N ASN A 53 11.37 17.34 45.46
CA ASN A 53 10.84 16.01 45.19
C ASN A 53 10.01 15.99 43.90
N GLN A 54 9.15 17.01 43.69
CA GLN A 54 8.35 17.14 42.47
C GLN A 54 9.23 17.30 41.22
N VAL A 55 10.28 18.12 41.28
CA VAL A 55 11.25 18.28 40.18
C VAL A 55 11.92 16.95 39.85
N THR A 56 12.39 16.22 40.86
CA THR A 56 13.09 14.94 40.67
C THR A 56 12.17 13.90 40.01
N GLU A 57 10.91 13.82 40.43
CA GLU A 57 9.93 12.90 39.84
C GLU A 57 9.56 13.29 38.41
N LEU A 58 9.40 14.59 38.12
CA LEU A 58 9.17 15.08 36.75
C LEU A 58 10.35 14.79 35.83
N GLU A 59 11.60 14.98 36.29
CA GLU A 59 12.81 14.66 35.54
C GLU A 59 12.86 13.17 35.17
N LYS A 60 12.53 12.29 36.12
CA LYS A 60 12.44 10.86 35.89
C LYS A 60 11.38 10.52 34.83
N GLN A 61 10.20 11.14 34.92
CA GLN A 61 9.13 10.94 33.95
C GLN A 61 9.50 11.44 32.54
N VAL A 62 10.18 12.59 32.42
CA VAL A 62 10.68 13.11 31.14
C VAL A 62 11.73 12.18 30.54
N ALA A 63 12.65 11.66 31.35
CA ALA A 63 13.67 10.72 30.90
C ALA A 63 13.03 9.41 30.39
N GLN A 64 12.05 8.88 31.11
CA GLN A 64 11.30 7.69 30.70
C GLN A 64 10.58 7.93 29.37
N LYS A 65 9.81 9.02 29.24
CA LYS A 65 9.07 9.34 28.01
C LYS A 65 9.98 9.59 26.81
N THR A 66 11.17 10.17 27.05
CA THR A 66 12.19 10.34 26.02
C THR A 66 12.72 8.99 25.52
N ALA A 67 12.93 8.02 26.42
CA ALA A 67 13.35 6.67 26.04
C ALA A 67 12.25 5.91 25.28
N GLU A 68 11.00 6.00 25.72
CA GLU A 68 9.82 5.44 25.03
C GLU A 68 9.73 5.97 23.60
N LYS A 69 9.87 7.30 23.41
CA LYS A 69 9.89 7.93 22.09
C LYS A 69 11.02 7.40 21.20
N GLN A 70 12.25 7.32 21.70
CA GLN A 70 13.38 6.79 20.91
C GLN A 70 13.15 5.34 20.48
N GLN A 71 12.52 4.54 21.34
CA GLN A 71 12.17 3.16 21.01
C GLN A 71 11.08 3.09 19.93
N ALA A 72 10.05 3.95 20.01
CA ALA A 72 9.00 4.03 19.00
C ALA A 72 9.54 4.50 17.63
N GLU A 73 10.41 5.52 17.60
CA GLU A 73 11.11 5.97 16.38
C GLU A 73 11.95 4.85 15.75
N LYS A 74 12.64 4.05 16.56
CA LYS A 74 13.40 2.89 16.07
C LYS A 74 12.48 1.84 15.45
N LYS A 75 11.39 1.46 16.14
CA LYS A 75 10.41 0.49 15.62
C LYS A 75 9.80 0.98 14.30
N LEU A 76 9.50 2.27 14.19
CA LEU A 76 8.99 2.87 12.96
C LEU A 76 9.99 2.72 11.80
N SER A 77 11.26 3.04 12.05
CA SER A 77 12.33 2.86 11.05
C SER A 77 12.50 1.40 10.61
N ASP A 78 12.43 0.45 11.55
CA ASP A 78 12.53 -0.98 11.26
C ASP A 78 11.31 -1.46 10.43
N SER A 79 10.12 -0.97 10.76
CA SER A 79 8.87 -1.24 10.02
C SER A 79 8.90 -0.68 8.59
N GLU A 80 9.44 0.52 8.38
CA GLU A 80 9.60 1.09 7.04
C GLU A 80 10.58 0.28 6.18
N LYS A 81 11.67 -0.20 6.79
CA LYS A 81 12.62 -1.06 6.10
C LYS A 81 11.96 -2.38 5.68
N ALA A 82 11.23 -3.03 6.58
CA ALA A 82 10.49 -4.25 6.28
C ALA A 82 9.45 -4.05 5.16
N LYS A 83 8.73 -2.93 5.16
CA LYS A 83 7.79 -2.56 4.07
C LYS A 83 8.50 -2.51 2.72
N ASN A 84 9.64 -1.83 2.65
CA ASN A 84 10.39 -1.66 1.40
C ASN A 84 10.95 -3.00 0.88
N GLU A 85 11.42 -3.86 1.78
CA GLU A 85 11.88 -5.21 1.43
C GLU A 85 10.73 -6.07 0.88
N ALA A 86 9.55 -6.04 1.53
CA ALA A 86 8.36 -6.76 1.06
C ALA A 86 7.85 -6.24 -0.30
N LEU A 87 7.87 -4.92 -0.53
CA LEU A 87 7.51 -4.32 -1.82
C LEU A 87 8.47 -4.74 -2.94
N ALA A 88 9.77 -4.81 -2.66
CA ALA A 88 10.76 -5.25 -3.64
C ALA A 88 10.55 -6.71 -4.05
N GLU A 89 10.29 -7.60 -3.08
CA GLU A 89 10.02 -9.01 -3.36
C GLU A 89 8.69 -9.22 -4.09
N LEU A 90 7.67 -8.45 -3.73
CA LEU A 90 6.38 -8.45 -4.43
C LEU A 90 6.56 -8.03 -5.90
N ALA A 91 7.29 -6.94 -6.16
CA ALA A 91 7.54 -6.44 -7.51
C ALA A 91 8.30 -7.47 -8.37
N LYS A 92 9.28 -8.16 -7.78
CA LYS A 92 10.00 -9.26 -8.43
C LYS A 92 9.06 -10.43 -8.77
N THR A 93 8.27 -10.88 -7.80
CA THR A 93 7.33 -12.01 -7.98
C THR A 93 6.28 -11.71 -9.06
N VAL A 94 5.76 -10.48 -9.11
CA VAL A 94 4.83 -10.03 -10.16
C VAL A 94 5.48 -10.07 -11.55
N LYS A 95 6.74 -9.63 -11.68
CA LYS A 95 7.47 -9.68 -12.95
C LYS A 95 7.72 -11.12 -13.41
N ASP A 96 8.05 -12.01 -12.49
CA ASP A 96 8.26 -13.43 -12.77
C ASP A 96 6.95 -14.13 -13.17
N LEU A 97 5.81 -13.72 -12.58
CA LEU A 97 4.48 -14.19 -12.96
C LEU A 97 4.08 -13.71 -14.37
N ASP A 98 4.31 -12.44 -14.72
CA ASP A 98 4.04 -11.92 -16.07
C ASP A 98 4.85 -12.66 -17.15
N SER A 99 6.12 -12.90 -16.87
CA SER A 99 7.00 -13.65 -17.78
C SER A 99 6.52 -15.09 -17.97
N ALA A 100 6.12 -15.77 -16.89
CA ALA A 100 5.59 -17.12 -16.97
C ALA A 100 4.23 -17.19 -17.69
N ASN A 101 3.34 -16.22 -17.48
CA ASN A 101 2.06 -16.14 -18.20
C ASN A 101 2.25 -16.01 -19.72
N LYS A 102 3.27 -15.28 -20.17
CA LYS A 102 3.63 -15.21 -21.60
C LYS A 102 4.05 -16.57 -22.14
N VAL A 103 4.86 -17.32 -21.39
CA VAL A 103 5.26 -18.69 -21.78
C VAL A 103 4.05 -19.62 -21.88
N ASN A 104 3.13 -19.59 -20.91
CA ASN A 104 1.92 -20.43 -20.93
C ASN A 104 1.04 -20.12 -22.14
N LYS A 105 0.91 -18.84 -22.50
CA LYS A 105 0.19 -18.44 -23.71
C LYS A 105 0.82 -19.06 -24.97
N THR A 106 2.13 -18.92 -25.14
CA THR A 106 2.84 -19.49 -26.29
C THR A 106 2.73 -21.02 -26.33
N GLN A 107 2.82 -21.70 -25.19
CA GLN A 107 2.65 -23.15 -25.11
C GLN A 107 1.23 -23.59 -25.51
N LYS A 108 0.21 -22.86 -25.08
CA LYS A 108 -1.18 -23.10 -25.48
C LYS A 108 -1.37 -22.95 -26.99
N ASP A 109 -0.87 -21.86 -27.56
CA ASP A 109 -0.93 -21.62 -29.00
C ASP A 109 -0.20 -22.72 -29.79
N THR A 110 0.91 -23.25 -29.25
CA THR A 110 1.65 -24.38 -29.82
C THR A 110 0.82 -25.66 -29.82
N ILE A 111 0.16 -25.98 -28.71
CA ILE A 111 -0.70 -27.17 -28.59
C ILE A 111 -1.86 -27.10 -29.58
N ASP A 112 -2.48 -25.93 -29.75
CA ASP A 112 -3.59 -25.77 -30.70
C ASP A 112 -3.11 -25.94 -32.15
N SER A 113 -1.92 -25.45 -32.50
CA SER A 113 -1.30 -25.70 -33.81
C SER A 113 -0.96 -27.20 -34.04
N GLN A 114 -0.44 -27.88 -33.01
CA GLN A 114 -0.14 -29.32 -33.09
C GLN A 114 -1.41 -30.16 -33.29
N LYS A 115 -2.53 -29.79 -32.64
CA LYS A 115 -3.83 -30.45 -32.87
C LYS A 115 -4.31 -30.34 -34.31
N ASN A 116 -4.22 -29.14 -34.90
CA ASN A 116 -4.57 -28.96 -36.31
C ASN A 116 -3.69 -29.83 -37.21
N THR A 117 -2.39 -29.89 -36.93
CA THR A 117 -1.44 -30.75 -37.66
C THR A 117 -1.83 -32.24 -37.56
N ILE A 118 -2.22 -32.70 -36.36
CA ILE A 118 -2.71 -34.08 -36.15
C ILE A 118 -3.97 -34.35 -36.98
N ASP A 119 -4.90 -33.41 -37.05
CA ASP A 119 -6.13 -33.60 -37.83
C ASP A 119 -5.87 -33.62 -39.34
N ASP A 120 -4.97 -32.77 -39.84
CA ASP A 120 -4.52 -32.81 -41.23
C ASP A 120 -3.84 -34.16 -41.57
N LEU A 121 -2.97 -34.66 -40.69
CA LEU A 121 -2.32 -35.96 -40.89
C LEU A 121 -3.32 -37.12 -40.85
N LYS A 122 -4.35 -37.08 -39.99
CA LYS A 122 -5.44 -38.08 -40.01
C LYS A 122 -6.19 -38.07 -41.33
N ASN A 123 -6.45 -36.89 -41.90
CA ASN A 123 -7.10 -36.78 -43.21
C ASN A 123 -6.22 -37.38 -44.32
N GLN A 124 -4.90 -37.18 -44.26
CA GLN A 124 -3.95 -37.82 -45.18
C GLN A 124 -3.96 -39.35 -45.05
N VAL A 125 -3.93 -39.89 -43.83
CA VAL A 125 -4.06 -41.34 -43.58
C VAL A 125 -5.36 -41.89 -44.19
N GLN A 126 -6.48 -41.20 -43.99
CA GLN A 126 -7.77 -41.62 -44.55
C GLN A 126 -7.76 -41.59 -46.08
N THR A 127 -7.16 -40.55 -46.67
CA THR A 127 -7.03 -40.42 -48.14
C THR A 127 -6.21 -41.57 -48.74
N GLU A 128 -5.06 -41.91 -48.15
CA GLU A 128 -4.22 -43.02 -48.64
C GLU A 128 -4.89 -44.38 -48.44
N LYS A 129 -5.65 -44.56 -47.36
CA LYS A 129 -6.45 -45.77 -47.13
C LYS A 129 -7.54 -45.96 -48.20
N ASP A 130 -8.23 -44.88 -48.56
CA ASP A 130 -9.26 -44.90 -49.59
C ASP A 130 -8.66 -45.17 -50.98
N LYS A 131 -7.52 -44.52 -51.29
CA LYS A 131 -6.75 -44.77 -52.51
C LYS A 131 -6.27 -46.22 -52.62
N SER A 132 -5.72 -46.78 -51.54
CA SER A 132 -5.32 -48.19 -51.48
C SER A 132 -6.50 -49.13 -51.73
N SER A 133 -7.68 -48.84 -51.16
CA SER A 133 -8.89 -49.65 -51.36
C SER A 133 -9.37 -49.61 -52.83
N GLN A 134 -9.29 -48.45 -53.48
CA GLN A 134 -9.63 -48.30 -54.89
C GLN A 134 -8.65 -49.06 -55.80
N LEU A 135 -7.35 -48.92 -55.55
CA LEU A 135 -6.30 -49.62 -56.32
C LEU A 135 -6.43 -51.15 -56.19
N GLU A 136 -6.70 -51.66 -54.99
CA GLU A 136 -6.96 -53.08 -54.74
C GLU A 136 -8.17 -53.58 -55.55
N SER A 137 -9.26 -52.80 -55.58
CA SER A 137 -10.44 -53.15 -56.39
C SER A 137 -10.15 -53.15 -57.89
N GLN A 138 -9.39 -52.19 -58.39
CA GLN A 138 -8.99 -52.13 -59.80
C GLN A 138 -8.09 -53.31 -60.17
N LYS A 139 -7.13 -53.66 -59.32
CA LYS A 139 -6.26 -54.81 -59.52
C LYS A 139 -7.06 -56.10 -59.60
N ASN A 140 -8.00 -56.32 -58.69
CA ASN A 140 -8.83 -57.53 -58.70
C ASN A 140 -9.68 -57.64 -59.97
N LYS A 141 -10.21 -56.52 -60.49
CA LYS A 141 -10.92 -56.52 -61.79
C LYS A 141 -10.00 -56.89 -62.94
N ALA A 142 -8.78 -56.35 -62.99
CA ALA A 142 -7.80 -56.71 -64.01
C ALA A 142 -7.43 -58.20 -63.95
N ASP A 143 -7.24 -58.74 -62.74
CA ASP A 143 -6.98 -60.17 -62.53
C ASP A 143 -8.17 -61.04 -62.99
N GLU A 144 -9.41 -60.62 -62.74
CA GLU A 144 -10.63 -61.28 -63.23
C GLU A 144 -10.73 -61.26 -64.77
N GLU A 145 -10.48 -60.11 -65.41
CA GLU A 145 -10.49 -59.97 -66.87
C GLU A 145 -9.43 -60.86 -67.55
N ILE A 146 -8.22 -60.89 -67.00
CA ILE A 146 -7.15 -61.81 -67.45
C ILE A 146 -7.62 -63.26 -67.37
N ASN A 147 -8.25 -63.66 -66.27
CA ASN A 147 -8.75 -65.02 -66.09
C ASN A 147 -9.86 -65.37 -67.09
N GLN A 148 -10.79 -64.47 -67.35
CA GLN A 148 -11.85 -64.67 -68.34
C GLN A 148 -11.29 -64.82 -69.76
N LYS A 149 -10.37 -63.94 -70.18
CA LYS A 149 -9.72 -64.02 -71.50
C LYS A 149 -8.90 -65.31 -71.65
N ASN A 150 -8.23 -65.77 -70.60
CA ASN A 150 -7.52 -67.06 -70.62
C ASN A 150 -8.49 -68.25 -70.83
N GLN A 151 -9.65 -68.25 -70.18
CA GLN A 151 -10.67 -69.27 -70.39
C GLN A 151 -11.22 -69.25 -71.82
N GLN A 152 -11.45 -68.06 -72.39
CA GLN A 152 -11.86 -67.90 -73.80
C GLN A 152 -10.80 -68.45 -74.77
N ILE A 153 -9.53 -68.10 -74.58
CA ILE A 153 -8.41 -68.64 -75.38
C ILE A 153 -8.40 -70.17 -75.32
N GLN A 154 -8.58 -70.77 -74.14
CA GLN A 154 -8.58 -72.22 -74.00
C GLN A 154 -9.74 -72.86 -74.78
N ALA A 155 -10.95 -72.31 -74.67
CA ALA A 155 -12.10 -72.79 -75.43
C ALA A 155 -11.90 -72.67 -76.95
N LEU A 156 -11.33 -71.55 -77.42
CA LEU A 156 -10.99 -71.35 -78.84
C LEU A 156 -9.91 -72.34 -79.30
N LYS A 157 -8.88 -72.60 -78.48
CA LYS A 157 -7.83 -73.61 -78.76
C LYS A 157 -8.44 -75.01 -78.90
N ASP A 158 -9.38 -75.37 -78.03
CA ASP A 158 -10.08 -76.65 -78.10
C ASP A 158 -10.94 -76.76 -79.38
N GLN A 159 -11.63 -75.68 -79.77
CA GLN A 159 -12.41 -75.63 -81.03
C GLN A 159 -11.51 -75.76 -82.26
N VAL A 160 -10.37 -75.05 -82.30
CA VAL A 160 -9.38 -75.18 -83.37
C VAL A 160 -8.86 -76.61 -83.48
N ALA A 161 -8.55 -77.25 -82.35
CA ALA A 161 -8.09 -78.64 -82.32
C ALA A 161 -9.15 -79.60 -82.89
N TYR A 162 -10.42 -79.41 -82.51
CA TYR A 162 -11.54 -80.20 -83.03
C TYR A 162 -11.75 -80.01 -84.54
N LEU A 163 -11.72 -78.78 -85.05
CA LEU A 163 -11.88 -78.52 -86.49
C LEU A 163 -10.74 -79.13 -87.31
N LYS A 164 -9.49 -79.02 -86.83
CA LYS A 164 -8.31 -79.64 -87.45
C LYS A 164 -8.44 -81.17 -87.51
N ALA A 165 -8.90 -81.80 -86.43
CA ALA A 165 -9.08 -83.24 -86.37
C ALA A 165 -10.14 -83.77 -87.34
N ASN A 166 -11.16 -82.95 -87.67
CA ASN A 166 -12.27 -83.31 -88.55
C ASN A 166 -12.12 -82.81 -89.99
N GLN A 167 -10.94 -82.33 -90.41
CA GLN A 167 -10.64 -81.81 -91.75
C GLN A 167 -11.65 -80.74 -92.24
N ARG A 168 -12.11 -79.87 -91.34
CA ARG A 168 -13.06 -78.79 -91.65
C ARG A 168 -12.38 -77.51 -92.13
N ASP A 169 -13.21 -76.57 -92.61
CA ASP A 169 -12.87 -75.32 -93.30
C ASP A 169 -11.60 -74.60 -92.77
N PRO A 170 -10.51 -74.54 -93.57
CA PRO A 170 -9.28 -73.84 -93.22
C PRO A 170 -9.45 -72.36 -92.89
N GLU A 171 -10.45 -71.68 -93.47
CA GLU A 171 -10.67 -70.25 -93.21
C GLU A 171 -11.26 -70.02 -91.81
N GLU A 172 -12.13 -70.93 -91.34
CA GLU A 172 -12.66 -70.87 -89.96
C GLU A 172 -11.54 -71.06 -88.93
N ILE A 173 -10.62 -72.01 -89.18
CA ILE A 173 -9.44 -72.23 -88.33
C ILE A 173 -8.58 -70.97 -88.25
N LYS A 174 -8.27 -70.35 -89.40
CA LYS A 174 -7.45 -69.14 -89.45
C LYS A 174 -8.10 -67.96 -88.73
N LYS A 175 -9.43 -67.83 -88.81
CA LYS A 175 -10.17 -66.79 -88.07
C LYS A 175 -10.04 -66.98 -86.56
N LEU A 176 -10.21 -68.21 -86.06
CA LEU A 176 -10.08 -68.52 -84.63
C LEU A 176 -8.63 -68.34 -84.14
N GLU A 177 -7.62 -68.69 -84.94
CA GLU A 177 -6.20 -68.46 -84.62
C GLU A 177 -5.86 -66.96 -84.51
N ASN A 178 -6.46 -66.13 -85.37
CA ASN A 178 -6.32 -64.68 -85.27
C ASN A 178 -6.98 -64.13 -83.99
N GLU A 179 -8.16 -64.62 -83.62
CA GLU A 179 -8.85 -64.23 -82.38
C GLU A 179 -8.06 -64.63 -81.14
N ILE A 180 -7.48 -65.84 -81.12
CA ILE A 180 -6.55 -66.27 -80.06
C ILE A 180 -5.36 -65.29 -79.95
N THR A 181 -4.75 -64.92 -81.09
CA THR A 181 -3.61 -64.02 -81.12
C THR A 181 -3.97 -62.63 -80.58
N GLU A 182 -5.16 -62.13 -80.92
CA GLU A 182 -5.66 -60.84 -80.43
C GLU A 182 -5.89 -60.87 -78.91
N LEU A 183 -6.54 -61.92 -78.39
CA LEU A 183 -6.75 -62.12 -76.95
C LEU A 183 -5.41 -62.28 -76.20
N GLU A 184 -4.45 -63.02 -76.75
CA GLU A 184 -3.12 -63.18 -76.15
C GLU A 184 -2.37 -61.83 -76.04
N ASN A 185 -2.56 -60.94 -77.02
CA ASN A 185 -1.99 -59.59 -76.96
C ASN A 185 -2.70 -58.70 -75.93
N GLN A 186 -4.03 -58.79 -75.82
CA GLN A 186 -4.79 -58.07 -74.79
C GLN A 186 -4.35 -58.51 -73.38
N ILE A 187 -4.19 -59.82 -73.14
CA ILE A 187 -3.70 -60.34 -71.83
C ILE A 187 -2.32 -59.80 -71.47
N LYS A 188 -1.41 -59.66 -72.45
CA LYS A 188 -0.08 -59.07 -72.19
C LYS A 188 -0.21 -57.63 -71.71
N GLN A 189 -1.12 -56.86 -72.28
CA GLN A 189 -1.37 -55.48 -71.87
C GLN A 189 -2.01 -55.43 -70.47
N ASP A 190 -3.06 -56.22 -70.22
CA ASP A 190 -3.72 -56.27 -68.91
C ASP A 190 -2.76 -56.66 -67.78
N LYS A 191 -1.84 -57.62 -68.04
CA LYS A 191 -0.80 -58.01 -67.08
C LYS A 191 0.11 -56.84 -66.71
N LYS A 192 0.50 -56.03 -67.69
CA LYS A 192 1.31 -54.84 -67.46
C LYS A 192 0.55 -53.80 -66.63
N ASP A 193 -0.74 -53.63 -66.90
CA ASP A 193 -1.58 -52.70 -66.14
C ASP A 193 -1.81 -53.19 -64.70
N ALA A 194 -2.01 -54.50 -64.51
CA ALA A 194 -2.09 -55.12 -63.18
C ALA A 194 -0.78 -54.97 -62.37
N GLU A 195 0.37 -55.11 -63.01
CA GLU A 195 1.68 -54.87 -62.39
C GLU A 195 1.85 -53.40 -61.96
N ASN A 196 1.46 -52.46 -62.82
CA ASN A 196 1.47 -51.02 -62.48
C ASN A 196 0.56 -50.71 -61.29
N LEU A 197 -0.66 -51.27 -61.25
CA LEU A 197 -1.58 -51.12 -60.13
C LEU A 197 -1.01 -51.71 -58.83
N ALA A 198 -0.36 -52.87 -58.91
CA ALA A 198 0.29 -53.49 -57.76
C ALA A 198 1.42 -52.60 -57.18
N ASN A 199 2.22 -51.96 -58.05
CA ASN A 199 3.25 -51.02 -57.63
C ASN A 199 2.67 -49.77 -56.96
N GLN A 200 1.62 -49.17 -57.54
CA GLN A 200 0.93 -48.02 -56.95
C GLN A 200 0.29 -48.35 -55.60
N LEU A 201 -0.27 -49.55 -55.46
CA LEU A 201 -0.85 -50.04 -54.22
C LEU A 201 0.21 -50.20 -53.12
N ALA A 202 1.39 -50.72 -53.47
CA ALA A 202 2.52 -50.85 -52.54
C ALA A 202 3.00 -49.47 -52.05
N GLU A 203 3.13 -48.50 -52.97
CA GLU A 203 3.50 -47.12 -52.64
C GLU A 203 2.47 -46.45 -51.73
N SER A 204 1.17 -46.59 -52.04
CA SER A 204 0.09 -46.02 -51.21
C SER A 204 0.07 -46.62 -49.80
N LYS A 205 0.26 -47.94 -49.65
CA LYS A 205 0.36 -48.60 -48.35
C LYS A 205 1.57 -48.11 -47.53
N GLU A 206 2.70 -47.86 -48.18
CA GLU A 206 3.89 -47.31 -47.52
C GLU A 206 3.66 -45.84 -47.08
N ASN A 207 2.99 -45.04 -47.91
CA ASN A 207 2.62 -43.67 -47.54
C ASN A 207 1.62 -43.63 -46.37
N GLU A 208 0.62 -44.50 -46.35
CA GLU A 208 -0.32 -44.66 -45.23
C GLU A 208 0.43 -44.98 -43.92
N LYS A 209 1.43 -45.88 -43.99
CA LYS A 209 2.25 -46.25 -42.85
C LYS A 209 3.06 -45.07 -42.32
N LYS A 210 3.76 -44.33 -43.18
CA LYS A 210 4.53 -43.14 -42.79
C LYS A 210 3.63 -42.07 -42.16
N ALA A 211 2.47 -41.80 -42.77
CA ALA A 211 1.52 -40.84 -42.23
C ALA A 211 1.01 -41.25 -40.84
N LYS A 212 0.78 -42.55 -40.59
CA LYS A 212 0.44 -43.06 -39.24
C LYS A 212 1.57 -42.86 -38.22
N GLU A 213 2.82 -43.07 -38.62
CA GLU A 213 3.98 -42.83 -37.76
C GLU A 213 4.11 -41.33 -37.42
N ASP A 214 3.91 -40.45 -38.40
CA ASP A 214 3.90 -38.99 -38.20
C ASP A 214 2.76 -38.54 -37.26
N VAL A 215 1.57 -39.13 -37.38
CA VAL A 215 0.46 -38.88 -36.44
C VAL A 215 0.88 -39.21 -35.01
N GLU A 216 1.53 -40.35 -34.80
CA GLU A 216 1.89 -40.78 -33.45
C GLU A 216 3.00 -39.91 -32.85
N LYS A 217 3.97 -39.52 -33.68
CA LYS A 217 5.00 -38.55 -33.27
C LYS A 217 4.38 -37.21 -32.89
N ALA A 218 3.47 -36.66 -33.70
CA ALA A 218 2.81 -35.39 -33.41
C ALA A 218 1.96 -35.44 -32.12
N LYS A 219 1.30 -36.57 -31.84
CA LYS A 219 0.62 -36.78 -30.56
C LYS A 219 1.59 -36.76 -29.38
N GLN A 220 2.73 -37.44 -29.48
CA GLN A 220 3.72 -37.46 -28.41
C GLN A 220 4.25 -36.05 -28.12
N GLU A 221 4.58 -35.28 -29.16
CA GLU A 221 5.01 -33.87 -29.01
C GLU A 221 3.93 -33.00 -28.35
N THR A 222 2.65 -33.27 -28.64
CA THR A 222 1.52 -32.59 -27.99
C THR A 222 1.43 -32.94 -26.51
N VAL A 223 1.58 -34.22 -26.15
CA VAL A 223 1.57 -34.69 -24.75
C VAL A 223 2.72 -34.06 -23.96
N ASP A 224 3.93 -34.03 -24.52
CA ASP A 224 5.09 -33.43 -23.88
C ASP A 224 4.90 -31.92 -23.65
N THR A 225 4.33 -31.23 -24.64
CA THR A 225 4.04 -29.79 -24.54
C THR A 225 2.96 -29.50 -23.51
N GLN A 226 1.92 -30.35 -23.44
CA GLN A 226 0.89 -30.28 -22.41
C GLN A 226 1.49 -30.48 -21.00
N GLY A 227 2.38 -31.46 -20.82
CA GLY A 227 3.05 -31.68 -19.54
C GLY A 227 3.89 -30.48 -19.07
N LYS A 228 4.55 -29.78 -20.01
CA LYS A 228 5.26 -28.52 -19.72
C LYS A 228 4.30 -27.41 -19.30
N LEU A 229 3.16 -27.28 -19.99
CA LEU A 229 2.12 -26.30 -19.66
C LEU A 229 1.53 -26.55 -18.27
N ASP A 230 1.24 -27.80 -17.93
CA ASP A 230 0.71 -28.17 -16.61
C ASP A 230 1.69 -27.85 -15.48
N THR A 231 2.98 -28.09 -15.71
CA THR A 231 4.04 -27.74 -14.76
C THR A 231 4.13 -26.24 -14.56
N ALA A 232 4.15 -25.47 -15.66
CA ALA A 232 4.21 -24.01 -15.60
C ALA A 232 2.97 -23.39 -14.95
N ASN A 233 1.78 -23.97 -15.14
CA ASN A 233 0.56 -23.55 -14.45
C ASN A 233 0.67 -23.73 -12.93
N LYS A 234 1.18 -24.88 -12.46
CA LYS A 234 1.40 -25.12 -11.03
C LYS A 234 2.40 -24.13 -10.43
N GLU A 235 3.47 -23.81 -11.14
CA GLU A 235 4.43 -22.79 -10.71
C GLU A 235 3.78 -21.40 -10.60
N ASN A 236 2.88 -21.05 -11.53
CA ASN A 236 2.14 -19.79 -11.48
C ASN A 236 1.15 -19.73 -10.31
N GLU A 237 0.47 -20.83 -10.02
CA GLU A 237 -0.39 -20.93 -8.83
C GLU A 237 0.42 -20.69 -7.55
N ALA A 238 1.61 -21.30 -7.43
CA ALA A 238 2.49 -21.09 -6.28
C ALA A 238 2.98 -19.62 -6.19
N LYS A 239 3.37 -19.00 -7.30
CA LYS A 239 3.75 -17.57 -7.35
C LYS A 239 2.58 -16.66 -6.96
N GLN A 240 1.36 -16.97 -7.41
CA GLN A 240 0.16 -16.21 -7.06
C GLN A 240 -0.14 -16.31 -5.55
N GLN A 241 -0.04 -17.52 -4.97
CA GLN A 241 -0.15 -17.68 -3.52
C GLN A 241 0.90 -16.84 -2.78
N LYS A 242 2.15 -16.80 -3.27
CA LYS A 242 3.20 -15.99 -2.66
C LYS A 242 2.89 -14.48 -2.73
N ILE A 243 2.33 -14.01 -3.83
CA ILE A 243 1.84 -12.62 -3.98
C ILE A 243 0.76 -12.32 -2.92
N ASP A 244 -0.19 -13.24 -2.73
CA ASP A 244 -1.28 -13.05 -1.77
C ASP A 244 -0.76 -13.00 -0.32
N GLU A 245 0.25 -13.81 0.01
CA GLU A 245 0.95 -13.79 1.30
C GLU A 245 1.69 -12.47 1.53
N LEU A 246 2.53 -12.03 0.58
CA LEU A 246 3.27 -10.78 0.68
C LEU A 246 2.33 -9.57 0.80
N ASN A 247 1.18 -9.59 0.12
CA ASN A 247 0.16 -8.55 0.25
C ASN A 247 -0.49 -8.53 1.64
N LYS A 248 -0.68 -9.69 2.29
CA LYS A 248 -1.17 -9.75 3.67
C LYS A 248 -0.12 -9.19 4.64
N GLU A 249 1.15 -9.55 4.45
CA GLU A 249 2.27 -9.03 5.25
C GLU A 249 2.38 -7.50 5.13
N LEU A 250 2.30 -6.97 3.91
CA LEU A 250 2.32 -5.51 3.68
C LEU A 250 1.19 -4.79 4.42
N LYS A 251 -0.03 -5.31 4.36
CA LYS A 251 -1.17 -4.73 5.09
C LYS A 251 -0.96 -4.76 6.61
N ALA A 252 -0.33 -5.81 7.14
CA ALA A 252 -0.02 -5.89 8.56
C ALA A 252 1.05 -4.86 8.96
N ILE A 253 2.11 -4.72 8.14
CA ILE A 253 3.17 -3.72 8.34
C ILE A 253 2.61 -2.29 8.26
N GLU A 254 1.68 -2.02 7.33
CA GLU A 254 1.03 -0.70 7.23
C GLU A 254 0.23 -0.35 8.49
N LYS A 255 -0.54 -1.29 9.03
CA LYS A 255 -1.26 -1.08 10.29
C LYS A 255 -0.32 -0.85 11.47
N GLU A 256 0.77 -1.59 11.55
CA GLU A 256 1.75 -1.40 12.63
C GLU A 256 2.46 -0.05 12.50
N LYS A 257 2.77 0.39 11.28
CA LYS A 257 3.29 1.73 11.02
C LYS A 257 2.31 2.81 11.50
N GLU A 258 1.03 2.73 11.13
CA GLU A 258 -0.01 3.69 11.57
C GLU A 258 -0.10 3.74 13.10
N ARG A 259 -0.05 2.57 13.77
CA ARG A 259 -0.04 2.48 15.24
C ARG A 259 1.17 3.19 15.86
N LEU A 260 2.37 2.96 15.31
CA LEU A 260 3.62 3.57 15.80
C LEU A 260 3.68 5.08 15.52
N GLU A 261 3.10 5.55 14.42
CA GLU A 261 2.97 6.98 14.13
C GLU A 261 2.03 7.66 15.14
N ALA A 262 0.90 7.04 15.47
CA ALA A 262 -0.01 7.53 16.51
C ALA A 262 0.66 7.55 17.90
N GLU A 263 1.35 6.48 18.29
CA GLU A 263 2.10 6.38 19.56
C GLU A 263 3.16 7.49 19.67
N ASN A 264 3.89 7.78 18.58
CA ASN A 264 4.88 8.85 18.55
C ASN A 264 4.26 10.25 18.70
N GLU A 265 3.12 10.51 18.07
CA GLU A 265 2.46 11.82 18.19
C GLU A 265 1.87 12.02 19.60
N GLU A 266 1.32 10.97 20.22
CA GLU A 266 0.86 11.01 21.61
C GLU A 266 2.02 11.30 22.58
N LEU A 267 3.14 10.57 22.46
CA LEU A 267 4.34 10.82 23.28
C LEU A 267 4.89 12.24 23.10
N LYS A 268 4.81 12.79 21.89
CA LYS A 268 5.22 14.16 21.60
C LYS A 268 4.30 15.17 22.28
N GLN A 269 2.98 14.97 22.20
CA GLN A 269 2.01 15.82 22.90
C GLN A 269 2.18 15.75 24.42
N GLU A 270 2.41 14.57 24.99
CA GLU A 270 2.70 14.41 26.42
C GLU A 270 3.97 15.17 26.84
N LEU A 271 5.04 15.09 26.04
CA LEU A 271 6.27 15.83 26.28
C LEU A 271 6.04 17.36 26.19
N GLU A 272 5.26 17.82 25.24
CA GLU A 272 4.89 19.24 25.10
C GLU A 272 4.01 19.72 26.26
N ALA A 273 3.03 18.92 26.67
CA ALA A 273 2.15 19.21 27.80
C ALA A 273 2.94 19.29 29.11
N LYS A 274 3.83 18.34 29.40
CA LYS A 274 4.70 18.38 30.59
C LYS A 274 5.67 19.57 30.56
N ASN A 275 6.10 20.00 29.37
CA ASN A 275 6.86 21.24 29.22
C ASN A 275 6.00 22.51 29.39
N ASN A 276 4.70 22.48 29.08
CA ASN A 276 3.81 23.65 29.13
C ASN A 276 3.05 23.83 30.46
N VAL A 277 2.77 22.77 31.23
CA VAL A 277 2.14 22.84 32.57
C VAL A 277 2.94 23.71 33.54
N ASN A 278 4.21 23.98 33.25
CA ASN A 278 5.08 24.83 34.06
C ASN A 278 5.23 26.29 33.59
N LYS A 279 4.38 26.75 32.67
CA LYS A 279 4.23 28.19 32.35
C LYS A 279 3.16 28.81 33.26
N ALA A 280 3.54 29.22 34.47
CA ALA A 280 2.68 30.06 35.31
C ALA A 280 2.31 31.38 34.59
N PRO A 281 1.12 31.96 34.84
CA PRO A 281 0.69 33.23 34.26
C PRO A 281 1.78 34.29 34.47
N GLN A 282 2.07 35.06 33.43
CA GLN A 282 3.06 36.13 33.51
C GLN A 282 2.61 37.11 34.61
N VAL A 283 3.44 37.28 35.64
CA VAL A 283 3.24 38.33 36.64
C VAL A 283 3.55 39.65 35.95
N VAL A 284 2.49 40.30 35.46
CA VAL A 284 2.56 41.64 34.86
C VAL A 284 2.91 42.62 35.99
N ASN A 285 4.15 43.11 36.00
CA ASN A 285 4.54 44.20 36.90
C ASN A 285 3.97 45.51 36.35
N ILE A 286 2.77 45.88 36.77
CA ILE A 286 2.19 47.18 36.45
C ILE A 286 2.86 48.23 37.33
N LYS A 287 3.79 49.01 36.76
CA LYS A 287 4.27 50.24 37.39
C LYS A 287 3.23 51.33 37.21
N TYR A 288 2.68 51.82 38.31
CA TYR A 288 1.87 53.04 38.34
C TYR A 288 2.69 54.18 38.95
N THR A 289 2.57 55.36 38.38
CA THR A 289 3.01 56.62 38.99
C THR A 289 1.75 57.40 39.33
N SER A 290 1.32 57.38 40.60
CA SER A 290 0.38 58.40 41.08
C SER A 290 1.16 59.68 41.26
N ARG A 291 0.73 60.77 40.61
CA ARG A 291 1.20 62.11 40.97
C ARG A 291 0.45 62.45 42.27
N ASP A 292 1.16 62.72 43.37
CA ASP A 292 0.55 63.08 44.65
C ASP A 292 -0.43 64.24 44.46
N VAL A 293 -1.72 63.99 44.66
CA VAL A 293 -2.77 65.02 44.60
C VAL A 293 -3.24 65.27 46.03
N ASN A 294 -2.62 66.25 46.69
CA ASN A 294 -2.82 66.49 48.14
C ASN A 294 -4.12 67.24 48.51
N SER A 295 -4.98 67.61 47.56
CA SER A 295 -6.37 68.04 47.80
C SER A 295 -7.09 68.21 46.46
N ILE A 296 -8.34 67.76 46.35
CA ILE A 296 -9.18 67.92 45.16
C ILE A 296 -10.46 68.62 45.62
N ALA A 297 -10.79 69.79 45.07
CA ALA A 297 -11.99 70.53 45.47
C ALA A 297 -13.25 69.97 44.78
N SER A 298 -14.42 70.16 45.40
CA SER A 298 -15.72 69.79 44.81
C SER A 298 -15.89 70.45 43.43
N GLY A 299 -15.95 69.63 42.38
CA GLY A 299 -16.11 70.06 40.99
C GLY A 299 -14.87 69.89 40.12
N ASP A 300 -13.74 69.51 40.71
CA ASP A 300 -12.51 69.22 39.97
C ASP A 300 -12.60 67.89 39.20
N ALA A 301 -11.94 67.88 38.04
CA ALA A 301 -11.80 66.73 37.17
C ALA A 301 -10.52 65.95 37.55
N VAL A 302 -10.67 64.70 37.99
CA VAL A 302 -9.52 63.79 38.20
C VAL A 302 -9.34 62.95 36.96
N THR A 303 -8.12 62.92 36.42
CA THR A 303 -7.75 62.06 35.30
C THR A 303 -6.67 61.06 35.74
N VAL A 304 -6.97 59.77 35.62
CA VAL A 304 -6.04 58.68 35.93
C VAL A 304 -5.41 58.22 34.62
N TYR A 305 -4.08 58.14 34.58
CA TYR A 305 -3.33 57.58 33.46
C TYR A 305 -2.61 56.32 33.93
N GLY A 306 -2.75 55.23 33.18
CA GLY A 306 -1.97 54.01 33.35
C GLY A 306 -1.37 53.60 32.02
N THR A 307 -0.06 53.36 32.00
CA THR A 307 0.64 52.76 30.85
C THR A 307 1.07 51.35 31.21
N ILE A 308 0.68 50.39 30.39
CA ILE A 308 1.12 49.01 30.51
C ILE A 308 2.29 48.84 29.55
N GLN A 309 3.45 48.51 30.10
CA GLN A 309 4.67 48.22 29.34
C GLN A 309 4.87 46.71 29.28
N ASP A 310 4.00 46.01 28.55
CA ASP A 310 4.19 44.60 28.25
C ASP A 310 3.69 44.31 26.82
N GLU A 311 4.55 43.77 25.97
CA GLU A 311 4.30 43.54 24.53
C GLU A 311 3.43 42.29 24.27
N ASP A 312 3.14 41.52 25.32
CA ASP A 312 2.41 40.25 25.24
C ASP A 312 0.97 40.30 25.78
N ILE A 313 0.46 41.49 26.12
CA ILE A 313 -0.93 41.68 26.55
C ILE A 313 -1.78 42.15 25.36
N ASP A 314 -2.68 41.27 24.91
CA ASP A 314 -3.57 41.56 23.79
C ASP A 314 -4.77 42.42 24.20
N ASN A 315 -5.30 42.24 25.43
CA ASN A 315 -6.49 42.94 25.89
C ASN A 315 -6.48 43.17 27.41
N VAL A 316 -6.83 44.39 27.83
CA VAL A 316 -6.96 44.78 29.24
C VAL A 316 -8.40 45.19 29.48
N LYS A 317 -9.09 44.52 30.40
CA LYS A 317 -10.39 44.96 30.88
C LYS A 317 -10.17 45.84 32.12
N TRP A 318 -10.88 46.94 32.21
CA TRP A 318 -10.79 47.82 33.37
C TRP A 318 -12.19 48.20 33.85
N LYS A 319 -12.30 48.43 35.15
CA LYS A 319 -13.55 48.80 35.82
C LYS A 319 -13.29 49.79 36.94
N LEU A 320 -13.98 50.93 36.90
CA LEU A 320 -13.92 52.00 37.90
C LEU A 320 -15.22 52.00 38.72
N PHE A 321 -15.12 52.03 40.04
CA PHE A 321 -16.27 52.08 40.95
C PHE A 321 -16.00 52.96 42.18
N GLU A 322 -17.08 53.35 42.85
CA GLU A 322 -17.08 54.27 44.01
C GLU A 322 -17.30 53.49 45.31
N GLY A 323 -16.45 53.65 46.34
CA GLY A 323 -16.63 53.02 47.66
C GLY A 323 -15.97 51.63 47.84
N GLU A 324 -15.90 51.16 49.10
CA GLU A 324 -14.92 50.13 49.54
C GLU A 324 -15.25 48.66 49.17
N GLU A 325 -16.41 48.37 48.57
CA GLU A 325 -16.86 47.01 48.25
C GLU A 325 -17.22 46.82 46.77
N TRP A 326 -16.97 45.60 46.25
CA TRP A 326 -17.13 45.20 44.85
C TRP A 326 -18.54 45.35 44.26
N ASN A 327 -19.57 45.50 45.10
CA ASN A 327 -20.97 45.64 44.69
C ASN A 327 -21.42 47.10 44.50
N ASN A 328 -20.50 48.05 44.60
CA ASN A 328 -20.83 49.45 44.42
C ASN A 328 -21.00 49.84 42.95
N ARG A 329 -21.61 51.02 42.75
CA ARG A 329 -21.97 51.56 41.44
C ARG A 329 -20.74 51.65 40.52
N VAL A 330 -20.82 50.95 39.38
CA VAL A 330 -19.84 51.03 38.31
C VAL A 330 -19.94 52.40 37.66
N LEU A 331 -18.85 53.14 37.67
CA LEU A 331 -18.76 54.46 37.06
C LEU A 331 -18.38 54.35 35.58
N ALA A 332 -17.47 53.43 35.25
CA ALA A 332 -17.06 53.14 33.88
C ALA A 332 -16.38 51.77 33.77
N GLU A 333 -16.51 51.11 32.62
CA GLU A 333 -15.78 49.88 32.28
C GLU A 333 -15.45 49.83 30.78
N GLY A 334 -14.37 49.14 30.41
CA GLY A 334 -13.94 49.06 29.01
C GLY A 334 -12.85 48.02 28.76
N THR A 335 -12.52 47.81 27.48
CA THR A 335 -11.47 46.88 27.02
C THR A 335 -10.45 47.61 26.12
N GLY A 336 -9.16 47.55 26.42
CA GLY A 336 -8.07 48.16 25.63
C GLY A 336 -7.16 49.09 26.45
N GLN A 337 -6.35 49.92 25.78
CA GLN A 337 -5.58 50.99 26.46
C GLN A 337 -6.52 51.92 27.21
N PHE A 338 -6.25 52.20 28.48
CA PHE A 338 -7.09 53.06 29.33
C PHE A 338 -7.11 54.49 28.75
N PRO A 339 -8.20 54.90 28.05
CA PRO A 339 -8.29 56.27 27.57
C PRO A 339 -8.67 57.10 28.79
N GLY A 340 -7.80 58.05 29.18
CA GLY A 340 -7.97 58.81 30.43
C GLY A 340 -9.43 59.20 30.68
N TYR A 341 -9.98 58.72 31.79
CA TYR A 341 -11.37 58.97 32.17
C TYR A 341 -11.42 60.14 33.14
N THR A 342 -12.32 61.09 32.88
CA THR A 342 -12.53 62.25 33.75
C THR A 342 -13.87 62.11 34.45
N TYR A 343 -13.83 61.97 35.77
CA TYR A 343 -15.01 61.97 36.62
C TYR A 343 -15.14 63.32 37.34
N GLN A 344 -16.33 63.93 37.31
CA GLN A 344 -16.65 65.10 38.12
C GLN A 344 -17.45 64.65 39.35
N THR A 345 -16.93 64.93 40.54
CA THR A 345 -17.58 64.56 41.80
C THR A 345 -18.81 65.43 42.02
N GLY A 346 -20.00 64.83 42.02
CA GLY A 346 -21.25 65.51 42.35
C GLY A 346 -21.49 65.53 43.86
N GLY A 347 -21.02 66.57 44.55
CA GLY A 347 -21.42 66.87 45.93
C GLY A 347 -20.40 66.59 47.03
N ASN A 348 -20.61 67.24 48.17
CA ASN A 348 -19.69 67.43 49.30
C ASN A 348 -19.45 66.18 50.19
N GLN A 349 -19.21 65.01 49.61
CA GLN A 349 -18.81 63.82 50.38
C GLN A 349 -17.54 63.20 49.80
N GLY A 350 -16.46 63.17 50.58
CA GLY A 350 -15.20 62.54 50.21
C GLY A 350 -15.37 61.03 50.01
N GLY A 351 -15.28 60.58 48.75
CA GLY A 351 -15.33 59.18 48.36
C GLY A 351 -13.95 58.64 47.97
N ARG A 352 -13.73 57.33 48.18
CA ARG A 352 -12.58 56.59 47.65
C ARG A 352 -12.94 56.02 46.27
N LEU A 353 -12.07 56.25 45.29
CA LEU A 353 -12.17 55.66 43.95
C LEU A 353 -11.30 54.40 43.88
N TYR A 354 -11.89 53.32 43.37
CA TYR A 354 -11.22 52.05 43.18
C TYR A 354 -11.14 51.73 41.69
N LEU A 355 -9.94 51.41 41.21
CA LEU A 355 -9.72 50.99 39.84
C LEU A 355 -9.29 49.52 39.85
N ASN A 356 -10.04 48.70 39.12
CA ASN A 356 -9.70 47.31 38.92
C ASN A 356 -9.23 47.09 37.49
N LEU A 357 -8.09 46.43 37.34
CA LEU A 357 -7.51 46.07 36.06
C LEU A 357 -7.48 44.54 35.97
N GLU A 358 -8.13 43.98 34.96
CA GLU A 358 -8.06 42.57 34.60
C GLU A 358 -7.29 42.46 33.28
N ALA A 359 -6.03 42.05 33.34
CA ALA A 359 -5.22 41.78 32.16
C ALA A 359 -5.46 40.35 31.68
N ILE A 360 -5.64 40.18 30.36
CA ILE A 360 -5.79 38.89 29.70
C ILE A 360 -4.65 38.71 28.70
N ASP A 361 -3.86 37.65 28.87
CA ASP A 361 -2.75 37.33 27.96
C ASP A 361 -3.23 36.57 26.70
N LYS A 362 -2.32 36.39 25.72
CA LYS A 362 -2.54 35.62 24.47
C LYS A 362 -3.00 34.17 24.68
N ASN A 363 -2.84 33.63 25.89
CA ASN A 363 -3.23 32.28 26.27
C ASN A 363 -4.49 32.26 27.13
N ASN A 364 -5.20 33.38 27.23
CA ASN A 364 -6.45 33.57 27.95
C ASN A 364 -6.33 33.45 29.49
N ASN A 365 -5.12 33.62 30.04
CA ASN A 365 -4.92 33.68 31.49
C ASN A 365 -5.33 35.05 32.03
N LYS A 366 -5.97 35.07 33.21
CA LYS A 366 -6.50 36.28 33.85
C LYS A 366 -5.66 36.70 35.05
N THR A 367 -5.23 37.95 35.07
CA THR A 367 -4.58 38.57 36.22
C THR A 367 -5.35 39.81 36.64
N THR A 368 -5.83 39.85 37.89
CA THR A 368 -6.58 40.99 38.45
C THR A 368 -5.70 41.81 39.39
N VAL A 369 -5.64 43.11 39.17
CA VAL A 369 -4.93 44.09 40.00
C VAL A 369 -5.93 45.10 40.53
N ASN A 370 -6.14 45.09 41.85
CA ASN A 370 -6.94 46.10 42.53
C ASN A 370 -6.04 47.28 42.91
N LEU A 371 -6.35 48.48 42.42
CA LEU A 371 -5.68 49.72 42.79
C LEU A 371 -6.60 50.56 43.68
N ILE A 372 -6.09 50.91 44.86
CA ILE A 372 -6.78 51.76 45.84
C ILE A 372 -6.04 53.09 45.87
N ASN A 373 -6.73 54.20 45.60
CA ASN A 373 -6.15 55.52 45.87
C ASN A 373 -6.52 55.95 47.30
N GLU A 374 -5.51 56.20 48.14
CA GLU A 374 -5.76 56.55 49.54
C GLU A 374 -6.44 57.92 49.66
N ARG A 375 -7.61 57.91 50.31
CA ARG A 375 -8.32 59.03 50.97
C ARG A 375 -8.10 60.43 50.36
N ILE A 376 -9.01 60.82 49.46
CA ILE A 376 -9.21 62.21 49.07
C ILE A 376 -9.97 62.89 50.21
N GLN A 377 -9.38 63.88 50.89
CA GLN A 377 -10.10 64.77 51.82
C GLN A 377 -10.70 65.96 51.08
#